data_AF-A0A1M5G1V3-F1
#
_entry.id   AF-A0A1M5G1V3-F1
#
_cell.length_a   1.000
_cell.length_b   1.000
_cell.length_c   1.000
_cell.angle_alpha   90.00
_cell.angle_beta   90.00
_cell.angle_gamma   90.00
#
_symmetry.space_group_name_H-M   'P 1'
#
loop_
_entity.id
_entity.type
_entity.pdbx_description
1 polymer ?
#
loop_
_entity_poly.entity_id
_entity_poly.type
_entity_poly.pdbx_seq_one_letter_code
_entity_poly.pdbx_strand_id
1 'polypeptide(L)'
;MKTALIYVSLLFIKVSILPNTNLLIWMALAMTLDFLTGFSKAVVLNQARTSGCLRKTITKFVQYGGAVAVSVVLSQSAEQHKMQDAMRLASILGDALVVFIIYIEITSIFENLIAIDSESPIAKYFFVPAHKILTAQIKRSPAVQAAENLDQVKP
;
A
#
# COMPACT_ATOMS: atom_id res chain seq x y z
N MET A 1 -21.45 16.04 -20.99
CA MET A 1 -22.27 14.83 -20.75
C MET A 1 -21.53 13.66 -20.12
N LYS A 2 -20.24 13.41 -20.40
CA LYS A 2 -19.50 12.25 -19.83
C LYS A 2 -19.23 12.35 -18.32
N THR A 3 -19.04 13.56 -17.77
CA THR A 3 -18.80 13.77 -16.34
C THR A 3 -20.04 13.58 -15.48
N ALA A 4 -21.22 13.96 -15.97
CA ALA A 4 -22.48 13.78 -15.25
C ALA A 4 -22.87 12.30 -15.07
N LEU A 5 -22.52 11.44 -16.05
CA LEU A 5 -22.78 10.00 -15.97
C LEU A 5 -21.98 9.29 -14.86
N ILE A 6 -20.76 9.75 -14.56
CA ILE A 6 -19.91 9.19 -13.49
C ILE A 6 -20.49 9.50 -12.11
N TYR A 7 -21.00 10.72 -11.90
CA TYR A 7 -21.63 11.10 -10.63
C TYR A 7 -22.98 10.41 -10.40
N VAL A 8 -23.76 10.18 -11.47
CA VAL A 8 -25.06 9.48 -11.37
C VAL A 8 -24.89 7.98 -11.10
N SER A 9 -23.80 7.35 -11.56
CA SER A 9 -23.54 5.92 -11.30
C SER A 9 -23.03 5.63 -9.88
N LEU A 10 -22.41 6.61 -9.21
CA LEU A 10 -21.99 6.50 -7.81
C LEU A 10 -23.14 6.61 -6.79
N LEU A 11 -24.27 7.22 -7.15
CA LEU A 11 -25.43 7.42 -6.26
C LEU A 11 -26.26 6.14 -6.02
N PHE A 12 -26.05 5.06 -6.79
CA PHE A 12 -26.80 3.81 -6.66
C PHE A 12 -26.08 2.72 -5.87
N ILE A 13 -24.84 2.96 -5.43
CA ILE A 13 -24.09 1.98 -4.63
C ILE A 13 -24.37 2.25 -3.15
N LYS A 14 -25.35 1.55 -2.59
CA LYS A 14 -25.39 1.35 -1.13
C LYS A 14 -24.29 0.37 -0.77
N VAL A 15 -23.15 0.90 -0.34
CA VAL A 15 -22.09 0.07 0.24
C VAL A 15 -22.55 -0.36 1.63
N SER A 16 -22.96 -1.62 1.75
CA SER A 16 -23.42 -2.22 3.00
C SER A 16 -22.25 -2.88 3.76
N ILE A 17 -21.24 -3.35 3.01
CA ILE A 17 -20.10 -4.09 3.56
C ILE A 17 -18.79 -3.35 3.25
N LEU A 18 -18.17 -2.83 4.30
CA LEU A 18 -16.81 -2.29 4.25
C LEU A 18 -15.85 -3.25 4.95
N PRO A 19 -14.57 -3.31 4.54
CA PRO A 19 -13.51 -3.90 5.35
C PRO A 19 -13.48 -3.25 6.73
N ASN A 20 -12.87 -3.95 7.69
CA ASN A 20 -12.81 -3.49 9.06
C ASN A 20 -12.33 -2.02 9.14
N THR A 21 -13.17 -1.13 9.66
CA THR A 21 -12.89 0.31 9.69
C THR A 21 -11.61 0.63 10.47
N ASN A 22 -11.28 -0.15 11.50
CA ASN A 22 -10.02 0.01 12.23
C ASN A 22 -8.82 -0.29 11.33
N LEU A 23 -8.88 -1.32 10.49
CA LEU A 23 -7.82 -1.64 9.54
C LEU A 23 -7.65 -0.51 8.49
N LEU A 24 -8.75 0.06 8.02
CA LEU A 24 -8.69 1.19 7.09
C LEU A 24 -8.04 2.44 7.71
N ILE A 25 -8.30 2.71 8.99
CA ILE A 25 -7.63 3.79 9.73
C ILE A 25 -6.13 3.51 9.86
N TRP A 26 -5.74 2.29 10.24
CA TRP A 26 -4.33 1.89 10.32
C TRP A 26 -3.61 1.98 8.97
N MET A 27 -4.28 1.61 7.88
CA MET A 27 -3.77 1.77 6.52
C MET A 27 -3.52 3.24 6.20
N ALA A 28 -4.50 4.12 6.46
CA ALA A 28 -4.35 5.55 6.22
C ALA A 28 -3.18 6.16 7.04
N LEU A 29 -3.04 5.74 8.30
CA LEU A 29 -1.92 6.15 9.15
C LEU A 29 -0.58 5.66 8.60
N ALA A 30 -0.47 4.38 8.23
CA ALA A 30 0.74 3.81 7.67
C ALA A 30 1.17 4.52 6.39
N MET A 31 0.24 4.78 5.47
CA MET A 31 0.52 5.53 4.24
C MET A 31 0.95 6.97 4.50
N THR A 32 0.36 7.62 5.50
CA THR A 32 0.74 8.98 5.89
C THR A 32 2.16 9.01 6.45
N LEU A 33 2.50 8.05 7.31
CA LEU A 33 3.85 7.90 7.85
C LEU A 33 4.87 7.56 6.76
N ASP A 34 4.53 6.70 5.81
CA ASP A 34 5.39 6.40 4.66
C ASP A 34 5.67 7.67 3.85
N PHE A 35 4.64 8.45 3.56
CA PHE A 35 4.80 9.72 2.86
C PHE A 35 5.72 10.69 3.62
N LEU A 36 5.51 10.86 4.94
CA LEU A 36 6.34 11.74 5.77
C LEU A 36 7.79 11.26 5.85
N THR A 37 8.03 9.96 6.02
CA THR A 37 9.38 9.39 6.08
C THR A 37 10.07 9.44 4.72
N GLY A 38 9.37 9.16 3.63
CA GLY A 38 9.87 9.30 2.26
C GLY A 38 10.20 10.76 1.91
N PHE A 39 9.36 11.70 2.34
CA PHE A 39 9.64 13.13 2.20
C PHE A 39 10.86 13.55 3.01
N SER A 40 10.96 13.13 4.27
CA SER A 40 12.11 13.41 5.14
C SER A 40 13.41 12.87 4.54
N LYS A 41 13.39 11.66 3.98
CA LYS A 41 14.52 11.08 3.24
C LYS A 41 14.94 11.95 2.06
N ALA A 42 13.99 12.41 1.25
CA ALA A 42 14.29 13.29 0.11
C ALA A 42 14.90 14.63 0.55
N VAL A 43 14.44 15.17 1.68
CA VAL A 43 14.99 16.40 2.28
C VAL A 43 16.43 16.18 2.77
N VAL A 44 16.68 15.12 3.54
CA VAL A 44 18.01 14.84 4.13
C VAL A 44 19.04 14.50 3.04
N LEU A 45 18.66 13.69 2.05
CA LEU A 45 19.56 13.25 0.98
C LEU A 45 19.72 14.26 -0.15
N ASN A 46 19.18 15.49 -0.01
CA ASN A 46 19.18 16.54 -1.03
C ASN A 46 18.72 16.06 -2.43
N GLN A 47 17.83 15.07 -2.47
CA GLN A 47 17.26 14.58 -3.73
C GLN A 47 16.24 15.60 -4.23
N ALA A 48 16.14 15.76 -5.56
CA ALA A 48 15.23 16.71 -6.16
C ALA A 48 13.79 16.44 -5.67
N ARG A 49 13.21 17.38 -4.91
CA ARG A 49 11.85 17.36 -4.34
C ARG A 49 10.76 17.51 -5.42
N THR A 50 10.89 16.74 -6.49
CA THR A 50 10.12 16.88 -7.71
C THR A 50 8.77 16.17 -7.60
N SER A 51 7.87 16.55 -8.51
CA SER A 51 6.58 15.93 -8.79
C SER A 51 6.60 14.40 -8.83
N GLY A 52 7.76 13.76 -9.03
CA GLY A 52 7.93 12.31 -8.99
C GLY A 52 7.59 11.67 -7.64
N CYS A 53 7.99 12.27 -6.50
CA CYS A 53 7.68 11.72 -5.17
C CYS A 53 6.17 11.77 -4.90
N LEU A 54 5.56 12.94 -5.14
CA LEU A 54 4.11 13.11 -5.04
C LEU A 54 3.35 12.18 -6.00
N ARG A 55 3.84 12.02 -7.23
CA ARG A 55 3.25 11.09 -8.21
C ARG A 55 3.28 9.65 -7.72
N LYS A 56 4.39 9.20 -7.11
CA LYS A 56 4.48 7.85 -6.52
C LYS A 56 3.46 7.65 -5.40
N THR A 57 3.30 8.63 -4.50
CA THR A 57 2.30 8.57 -3.42
C THR A 57 0.87 8.56 -3.96
N ILE A 58 0.56 9.38 -4.97
CA ILE A 58 -0.75 9.37 -5.62
C ILE A 58 -1.00 8.02 -6.29
N THR A 59 0.00 7.45 -6.97
CA THR A 59 -0.12 6.11 -7.57
C THR A 59 -0.41 5.04 -6.51
N LYS A 60 0.30 5.06 -5.36
CA LYS A 60 -0.01 4.16 -4.23
C LYS A 60 -1.43 4.35 -3.74
N PHE A 61 -1.88 5.59 -3.56
CA PHE A 61 -3.24 5.90 -3.11
C PHE A 61 -4.31 5.36 -4.06
N VAL A 62 -4.12 5.54 -5.37
CA VAL A 62 -5.03 5.00 -6.39
C VAL A 62 -4.98 3.47 -6.43
N GLN A 63 -3.80 2.86 -6.33
CA GLN A 63 -3.65 1.40 -6.35
C GLN A 63 -4.29 0.74 -5.12
N TYR A 64 -4.01 1.26 -3.93
CA TYR A 64 -4.55 0.74 -2.68
C TYR A 64 -6.04 1.03 -2.54
N GLY A 65 -6.47 2.25 -2.83
CA GLY A 65 -7.88 2.62 -2.86
C GLY A 65 -8.67 1.80 -3.89
N GLY A 66 -8.11 1.59 -5.08
CA GLY A 66 -8.69 0.75 -6.12
C GLY A 66 -8.81 -0.72 -5.70
N ALA A 67 -7.77 -1.28 -5.08
CA ALA A 67 -7.78 -2.67 -4.61
C ALA A 67 -8.83 -2.88 -3.51
N VAL A 68 -8.93 -1.94 -2.55
CA VAL A 68 -9.97 -1.95 -1.51
C VAL A 68 -11.37 -1.80 -2.12
N ALA A 69 -11.54 -0.91 -3.10
CA ALA A 69 -12.82 -0.72 -3.79
C ALA A 69 -13.28 -2.01 -4.52
N VAL A 70 -12.37 -2.73 -5.16
CA VAL A 70 -12.67 -4.03 -5.79
C VAL A 70 -13.15 -5.04 -4.74
N SER A 71 -12.50 -5.11 -3.57
CA SER A 71 -12.94 -5.99 -2.48
C SER A 71 -14.36 -5.65 -2.00
N VAL A 72 -14.67 -4.36 -1.85
CA VAL A 72 -16.02 -3.90 -1.48
C VAL A 72 -17.06 -4.32 -2.52
N VAL A 73 -16.76 -4.12 -3.82
CA VAL A 73 -17.68 -4.50 -4.91
C VAL A 73 -17.92 -6.01 -4.93
N LEU A 74 -16.88 -6.82 -4.72
CA LEU A 74 -17.02 -8.28 -4.66
C LEU A 74 -17.89 -8.72 -3.47
N SER A 75 -17.67 -8.13 -2.30
CA SER A 75 -18.46 -8.43 -1.10
C SER A 75 -19.94 -8.03 -1.29
N GLN A 76 -20.18 -6.85 -1.85
CA GLN A 76 -21.53 -6.36 -2.14
C GLN A 76 -22.26 -7.23 -3.19
N SER A 77 -21.54 -7.68 -4.22
CA SER A 77 -22.10 -8.58 -5.24
C SER A 77 -22.48 -9.94 -4.64
N ALA A 78 -21.64 -10.49 -3.76
CA ALA A 78 -21.94 -11.74 -3.07
C ALA A 78 -23.16 -11.62 -2.13
N GLU A 79 -23.30 -10.49 -1.44
CA GLU A 79 -24.47 -10.18 -0.60
C GLU A 79 -25.76 -10.14 -1.43
N GLN A 80 -25.74 -9.45 -2.58
CA GLN A 80 -26.90 -9.36 -3.48
C GLN A 80 -27.38 -10.72 -4.00
N HIS A 81 -26.46 -11.64 -4.25
CA HIS A 81 -26.76 -13.00 -4.71
C HIS A 81 -26.99 -14.00 -3.56
N LYS A 82 -27.00 -13.54 -2.31
CA LYS A 82 -27.18 -14.37 -1.10
C LYS A 82 -26.16 -15.50 -0.96
N MET A 83 -24.95 -15.30 -1.50
CA MET A 83 -23.86 -16.28 -1.46
C MET A 83 -23.04 -16.11 -0.17
N GLN A 84 -23.49 -16.73 0.92
CA GLN A 84 -22.88 -16.54 2.26
C GLN A 84 -21.39 -16.90 2.30
N ASP A 85 -20.97 -17.99 1.66
CA ASP A 85 -19.57 -18.39 1.63
C ASP A 85 -18.70 -17.40 0.84
N ALA A 86 -19.21 -16.92 -0.30
CA ALA A 86 -18.51 -15.92 -1.12
C ALA A 86 -18.41 -14.58 -0.39
N MET A 87 -19.45 -14.18 0.35
CA MET A 87 -19.44 -12.96 1.16
C MET A 87 -18.38 -13.06 2.28
N ARG A 88 -18.34 -14.19 3.00
CA ARG A 88 -17.34 -14.43 4.06
C ARG A 88 -15.92 -14.42 3.48
N LEU A 89 -15.71 -15.10 2.35
CA LEU A 89 -14.42 -15.14 1.68
C LEU A 89 -14.00 -13.73 1.21
N ALA A 90 -14.89 -12.98 0.57
CA ALA A 90 -14.62 -11.62 0.11
C ALA A 90 -14.26 -10.67 1.27
N SER A 91 -14.94 -10.79 2.41
CA SER A 91 -14.62 -10.02 3.62
C SER A 91 -13.24 -10.36 4.17
N ILE A 92 -12.91 -11.66 4.29
CA ILE A 92 -11.59 -12.09 4.77
C ILE A 92 -10.49 -11.62 3.82
N LEU A 93 -10.69 -11.77 2.52
CA LEU A 93 -9.73 -11.33 1.51
C LEU A 93 -9.56 -9.80 1.52
N GLY A 94 -10.63 -9.05 1.77
CA GLY A 94 -10.59 -7.60 1.93
C GLY A 94 -9.75 -7.17 3.12
N ASP A 95 -9.99 -7.75 4.29
CA ASP A 95 -9.20 -7.45 5.50
C ASP A 95 -7.74 -7.89 5.33
N ALA A 96 -7.49 -9.06 4.75
CA ALA A 96 -6.14 -9.56 4.46
C ALA A 96 -5.39 -8.63 3.48
N LEU A 97 -6.08 -8.11 2.46
CA LEU A 97 -5.53 -7.14 1.52
C LEU A 97 -5.13 -5.84 2.23
N VAL A 98 -5.99 -5.32 3.12
CA VAL A 98 -5.68 -4.10 3.88
C VAL A 98 -4.47 -4.34 4.81
N VAL A 99 -4.41 -5.48 5.49
CA VAL A 99 -3.24 -5.87 6.30
C VAL A 99 -1.98 -5.97 5.44
N PHE A 100 -2.08 -6.54 4.24
CA PHE A 100 -0.96 -6.64 3.31
C PHE A 100 -0.45 -5.28 2.85
N ILE A 101 -1.35 -4.33 2.57
CA ILE A 101 -1.00 -2.94 2.23
C ILE A 101 -0.27 -2.28 3.42
N ILE A 102 -0.81 -2.40 4.64
CA ILE A 102 -0.15 -1.90 5.86
C ILE A 102 1.26 -2.46 5.99
N TYR A 103 1.43 -3.77 5.76
CA TYR A 103 2.73 -4.43 5.80
C TYR A 103 3.73 -3.86 4.77
N ILE A 104 3.28 -3.59 3.53
CA ILE A 104 4.11 -2.96 2.49
C ILE A 104 4.56 -1.56 2.96
N GLU A 105 3.63 -0.77 3.49
CA GLU A 105 3.92 0.60 3.94
C GLU A 105 4.86 0.64 5.15
N ILE A 106 4.69 -0.26 6.13
CA ILE A 106 5.62 -0.41 7.25
C ILE A 106 7.03 -0.75 6.76
N THR A 107 7.15 -1.66 5.79
CA THR A 107 8.44 -2.02 5.20
C THR A 107 9.09 -0.81 4.53
N SER A 108 8.31 -0.04 3.76
CA SER A 108 8.76 1.20 3.11
C SER A 108 9.20 2.28 4.11
N ILE A 109 8.50 2.43 5.24
CA ILE A 109 8.89 3.32 6.34
C ILE A 109 10.27 2.95 6.87
N PHE A 110 10.52 1.67 7.17
CA PHE A 110 11.84 1.24 7.66
C PHE A 110 12.93 1.47 6.63
N GLU A 111 12.69 1.21 5.34
CA GLU A 111 13.65 1.54 4.28
C GLU A 111 13.98 3.03 4.24
N ASN A 112 12.98 3.89 4.41
CA ASN A 112 13.18 5.33 4.43
C ASN A 112 13.98 5.79 5.66
N LEU A 113 13.68 5.25 6.84
CA LEU A 113 14.40 5.55 8.08
C LEU A 113 15.86 5.10 8.04
N ILE A 114 16.12 3.89 7.53
CA ILE A 114 17.49 3.37 7.36
C ILE A 114 18.27 4.23 6.36
N ALA A 115 17.63 4.72 5.31
CA ALA A 115 18.29 5.56 4.31
C ALA A 115 18.61 6.98 4.80
N ILE A 116 17.87 7.49 5.80
CA ILE A 116 18.14 8.79 6.43
C ILE A 116 19.40 8.73 7.27
N ASP A 117 19.52 7.72 8.13
CA ASP A 117 20.68 7.53 9.01
C ASP A 117 20.85 6.06 9.39
N SER A 118 21.66 5.34 8.60
CA SER A 118 21.98 3.93 8.84
C SER A 118 22.95 3.72 10.00
N GLU A 119 23.64 4.77 10.44
CA GLU A 119 24.72 4.67 11.42
C GLU A 119 24.24 4.87 12.86
N SER A 120 23.06 5.46 13.04
CA SER A 120 22.44 5.65 14.36
C SER A 120 22.27 4.32 15.12
N PRO A 121 22.43 4.32 16.46
CA PRO A 121 22.19 3.13 17.28
C PRO A 121 20.80 2.53 17.07
N ILE A 122 19.77 3.37 16.92
CA ILE A 122 18.41 2.89 16.68
C ILE A 122 18.26 2.23 15.30
N ALA A 123 18.93 2.75 14.26
CA ALA A 123 18.92 2.08 12.97
C ALA A 123 19.63 0.73 13.02
N LYS A 124 20.80 0.67 13.66
CA LYS A 124 21.61 -0.56 13.76
C LYS A 124 20.94 -1.66 14.58
N TYR A 125 20.33 -1.32 15.72
CA TYR A 125 19.79 -2.30 16.65
C TYR A 125 18.30 -2.56 16.51
N PHE A 126 17.55 -1.65 15.87
CA PHE A 126 16.10 -1.80 15.73
C PHE A 126 15.65 -1.81 14.27
N PHE A 127 15.88 -0.74 13.50
CA PHE A 127 15.30 -0.64 12.14
C PHE A 127 15.89 -1.67 11.16
N VAL A 128 17.20 -1.86 11.13
CA VAL A 128 17.85 -2.81 10.22
C VAL A 128 17.45 -4.27 10.53
N PRO A 129 17.49 -4.74 11.80
CA PRO A 129 16.99 -6.07 12.13
C PRO A 129 15.51 -6.25 11.83
N ALA A 130 14.66 -5.29 12.22
CA ALA A 130 13.22 -5.36 11.96
C ALA A 130 12.92 -5.43 10.46
N HIS A 131 13.56 -4.57 9.66
CA HIS A 131 13.43 -4.57 8.21
C HIS A 131 13.89 -5.89 7.58
N LYS A 132 14.98 -6.50 8.07
CA LYS A 132 15.45 -7.82 7.60
C LYS A 132 14.47 -8.94 7.90
N ILE A 133 13.84 -8.92 9.07
CA ILE A 133 12.80 -9.88 9.46
C ILE A 133 11.58 -9.72 8.57
N LEU A 134 11.10 -8.49 8.41
CA LEU A 134 9.93 -8.18 7.59
C LEU A 134 10.15 -8.62 6.15
N THR A 135 11.25 -8.22 5.54
CA THR A 135 11.56 -8.58 4.14
C THR A 135 11.99 -10.03 3.96
N ALA A 136 12.13 -10.82 5.03
CA ALA A 136 12.61 -12.20 5.05
C ALA A 136 13.86 -12.44 4.17
N GLN A 137 14.67 -11.40 3.93
CA GLN A 137 15.75 -11.40 2.93
C GLN A 137 15.36 -11.86 1.51
N ILE A 138 14.11 -11.67 1.08
CA ILE A 138 13.62 -11.99 -0.29
C ILE A 138 14.43 -11.26 -1.38
N LYS A 139 15.24 -10.24 -1.04
CA LYS A 139 16.26 -9.66 -1.92
C LYS A 139 17.27 -10.68 -2.50
N ARG A 140 17.37 -11.89 -1.93
CA ARG A 140 18.15 -13.02 -2.50
C ARG A 140 17.31 -14.05 -3.26
N SER A 141 16.03 -13.78 -3.52
CA SER A 141 15.22 -14.68 -4.34
C SER A 141 15.57 -14.48 -5.83
N PRO A 142 15.64 -15.57 -6.62
CA PRO A 142 15.92 -15.48 -8.06
C PRO A 142 14.94 -14.56 -8.81
N ALA A 143 13.69 -14.46 -8.34
CA ALA A 143 12.65 -13.64 -8.95
C ALA A 143 12.90 -12.13 -8.77
N VAL A 144 13.47 -11.70 -7.64
CA VAL A 144 13.80 -10.28 -7.40
C VAL A 144 15.01 -9.87 -8.23
N GLN A 145 16.02 -10.74 -8.33
CA GLN A 145 17.19 -10.50 -9.17
C GLN A 145 16.81 -10.45 -10.66
N ALA A 146 15.88 -11.31 -11.10
CA ALA A 146 15.34 -11.26 -12.45
C ALA A 146 14.62 -9.94 -12.76
N ALA A 147 13.87 -9.38 -11.80
CA ALA A 147 13.17 -8.11 -11.97
C ALA A 147 14.14 -6.91 -12.01
N GLU A 148 15.17 -6.88 -11.15
CA GLU A 148 16.19 -5.82 -11.17
C GLU A 148 16.99 -5.82 -12.49
N ASN A 149 17.27 -7.00 -13.04
CA ASN A 149 17.96 -7.11 -14.34
C ASN A 149 17.09 -6.63 -15.52
N LEU A 150 15.76 -6.69 -15.42
CA LEU A 150 14.86 -6.16 -16.45
C LEU A 150 14.75 -4.64 -16.43
N ASP A 151 14.83 -4.01 -15.25
CA ASP A 151 14.80 -2.54 -15.13
C ASP A 151 16.12 -1.89 -15.56
N GLN A 152 17.25 -2.61 -15.51
CA GLN A 152 18.54 -2.14 -16.06
C GLN A 152 18.65 -2.27 -17.59
N VAL A 153 17.70 -2.93 -18.24
CA VAL A 153 17.66 -3.16 -19.70
C VAL A 153 16.68 -2.20 -20.40
N LYS A 154 15.99 -1.32 -19.66
CA LYS A 154 15.18 -0.27 -20.29
C LYS A 154 16.08 0.78 -20.96
N PRO A 155 15.92 1.03 -22.28
CA PRO A 155 16.68 2.05 -23.00
C PRO A 155 16.33 3.49 -22.55
#